data_AF-A0A0E3ZYT8-F1
#
_entry.id   AF-A0A0E3ZYT8-F1
#
_cell.length_a   1.000
_cell.length_b   1.000
_cell.length_c   1.000
_cell.angle_alpha   90.00
_cell.angle_beta   90.00
_cell.angle_gamma   90.00
#
_symmetry.space_group_name_H-M   'P 1'
#
loop_
_entity.id
_entity.type
_entity.pdbx_description
1 polymer ?
#
loop_
_entity_poly.entity_id
_entity_poly.type
_entity_poly.pdbx_seq_one_letter_code
_entity_poly.pdbx_strand_id
1 'polypeptide(L)'
;MNRREALSRVSLMLGGTLSAPTLLAFDRWNQMTPESRVNSPSILNEEQREIMARVAERIIPKTDTPGAIDVGVPAFIELMLREGYTKPVQDTFLTGLGDLAGKGFLTASADQQTTLLKQVEAQTLANAKAGSVSFWQLIKELTVWGYFTSEAGIKSSFDYQPIPGKFEAIKIRPGQKDFMYGNQV
;
A
#
# COMPACT_ATOMS: atom_id res chain seq x y z
N MET A 1 62.63 -4.97 11.81
CA MET A 1 61.20 -4.78 11.47
C MET A 1 60.98 -5.19 10.01
N ASN A 2 60.22 -6.26 9.75
CA ASN A 2 60.05 -6.82 8.41
C ASN A 2 58.94 -6.08 7.65
N ARG A 3 59.30 -5.37 6.58
CA ARG A 3 58.37 -4.54 5.78
C ARG A 3 57.20 -5.34 5.20
N ARG A 4 57.45 -6.60 4.81
CA ARG A 4 56.41 -7.51 4.30
C ARG A 4 55.36 -7.85 5.36
N GLU A 5 55.80 -7.99 6.61
CA GLU A 5 54.93 -8.32 7.73
C GLU A 5 54.09 -7.11 8.15
N ALA A 6 54.70 -5.92 8.14
CA ALA A 6 53.98 -4.66 8.38
C ALA A 6 52.89 -4.42 7.32
N LEU A 7 53.20 -4.61 6.04
CA LEU A 7 52.22 -4.47 4.95
C LEU A 7 51.09 -5.51 5.06
N SER A 8 51.41 -6.76 5.38
CA SER A 8 50.39 -7.81 5.56
C SER A 8 49.42 -7.49 6.70
N ARG A 9 49.92 -6.92 7.81
CA ARG A 9 49.09 -6.54 8.97
C ARG A 9 48.22 -5.32 8.66
N VAL A 10 48.74 -4.33 7.94
CA VAL A 10 47.97 -3.16 7.50
C VAL A 10 46.88 -3.56 6.50
N SER A 11 47.16 -4.46 5.56
CA SER A 11 46.16 -5.00 4.63
C SER A 11 45.06 -5.79 5.35
N LEU A 12 45.41 -6.59 6.38
CA LEU A 12 44.42 -7.29 7.20
C LEU A 12 43.55 -6.34 8.01
N MET A 13 44.13 -5.28 8.58
CA MET A 13 43.37 -4.26 9.31
C MET A 13 42.41 -3.49 8.40
N LEU A 14 42.88 -3.02 7.23
CA LEU A 14 42.04 -2.29 6.28
C LEU A 14 40.99 -3.17 5.60
N GLY A 15 41.35 -4.41 5.26
CA GLY A 15 40.42 -5.37 4.67
C GLY A 15 39.33 -5.79 5.66
N GLY A 16 39.69 -5.99 6.93
CA GLY A 16 38.74 -6.33 8.00
C GLY A 16 37.79 -5.19 8.37
N THR A 17 38.27 -3.94 8.44
CA THR A 17 37.43 -2.79 8.82
C THR A 17 36.42 -2.39 7.75
N LEU A 18 36.72 -2.60 6.46
CA LEU A 18 35.82 -2.27 5.36
C LEU A 18 34.83 -3.40 5.03
N SER A 19 35.23 -4.67 5.24
CA SER A 19 34.40 -5.83 4.89
C SER A 19 33.44 -6.24 6.00
N ALA A 20 33.77 -5.99 7.27
CA ALA A 20 32.89 -6.36 8.38
C ALA A 20 31.54 -5.59 8.36
N PRO A 21 31.50 -4.25 8.15
CA PRO A 21 30.23 -3.52 8.10
C PRO A 21 29.36 -3.93 6.90
N THR A 22 29.98 -4.25 5.76
CA THR A 22 29.25 -4.67 4.56
C THR A 22 28.67 -6.07 4.72
N LEU A 23 29.43 -7.03 5.26
CA LEU A 23 28.91 -8.36 5.58
C LEU A 23 27.80 -8.32 6.64
N LEU A 24 27.93 -7.49 7.66
CA LEU A 24 26.87 -7.27 8.66
C LEU A 24 25.62 -6.62 8.04
N ALA A 25 25.79 -5.69 7.09
CA ALA A 25 24.68 -5.10 6.37
C ALA A 25 23.96 -6.11 5.46
N PHE A 26 24.71 -6.98 4.77
CA PHE A 26 24.16 -8.07 3.96
C PHE A 26 23.46 -9.13 4.81
N ASP A 27 24.03 -9.51 5.95
CA ASP A 27 23.43 -10.45 6.90
C ASP A 27 22.13 -9.87 7.48
N ARG A 28 22.15 -8.59 7.88
CA ARG A 28 20.94 -7.88 8.33
C ARG A 28 19.88 -7.79 7.24
N TRP A 29 20.27 -7.58 5.98
CA TRP A 29 19.36 -7.57 4.84
C TRP A 29 18.73 -8.95 4.60
N ASN A 30 19.52 -10.02 4.69
CA ASN A 30 19.01 -11.39 4.55
C ASN A 30 18.13 -11.82 5.73
N GLN A 31 18.35 -11.25 6.92
CA GLN A 31 17.53 -11.44 8.11
C GLN A 31 16.29 -10.53 8.14
N MET A 32 16.14 -9.58 7.20
CA MET A 32 14.87 -8.89 6.98
C MET A 32 13.88 -9.85 6.32
N THR A 33 13.30 -10.72 7.14
CA THR A 33 12.07 -11.43 6.76
C THR A 33 10.92 -10.42 6.71
N PRO A 34 9.86 -10.66 5.90
CA PRO A 34 8.63 -9.88 5.95
C PRO A 34 8.06 -9.75 7.38
N GLU A 35 8.38 -10.72 8.24
CA GLU A 35 7.98 -10.81 9.65
C GLU A 35 8.63 -9.75 10.55
N SER A 36 9.77 -9.17 10.18
CA SER A 36 10.37 -8.05 10.93
C SER A 36 9.52 -6.77 10.87
N ARG A 37 8.52 -6.71 9.98
CA ARG A 37 7.48 -5.66 9.95
C ARG A 37 6.38 -5.85 11.02
N VAL A 38 6.32 -7.01 11.67
CA VAL A 38 5.23 -7.40 12.60
C VAL A 38 5.39 -6.79 14.00
N ASN A 39 6.60 -6.34 14.36
CA ASN A 39 6.86 -5.71 15.68
C ASN A 39 6.81 -4.17 15.65
N SER A 40 6.23 -3.57 14.63
CA SER A 40 5.95 -2.14 14.64
C SER A 40 4.65 -1.85 15.38
N PRO A 41 4.56 -0.77 16.19
CA PRO A 41 3.33 -0.41 16.86
C PRO A 41 2.22 -0.24 15.82
N SER A 42 1.16 -1.03 15.96
CA SER A 42 -0.03 -0.92 15.14
C SER A 42 -0.70 0.44 15.40
N ILE A 43 -0.98 1.19 14.34
CA ILE A 43 -1.72 2.47 14.44
C ILE A 43 -3.22 2.21 14.61
N LEU A 44 -3.70 1.08 14.08
CA LEU A 44 -5.10 0.68 14.07
C LEU A 44 -5.35 -0.37 15.16
N ASN A 45 -6.49 -0.30 15.82
CA ASN A 45 -7.01 -1.44 16.58
C ASN A 45 -7.67 -2.47 15.64
N GLU A 46 -8.11 -3.61 16.18
CA GLU A 46 -8.68 -4.70 15.38
C GLU A 46 -9.97 -4.28 14.66
N GLU A 47 -10.88 -3.60 15.36
CA GLU A 47 -12.14 -3.13 14.78
C GLU A 47 -11.91 -2.13 13.64
N GLN A 48 -11.00 -1.17 13.84
CA GLN A 48 -10.61 -0.18 12.85
C GLN A 48 -9.99 -0.84 11.61
N ARG A 49 -9.17 -1.87 11.81
CA ARG A 49 -8.56 -2.67 10.74
C ARG A 49 -9.62 -3.41 9.93
N GLU A 50 -10.60 -4.01 10.61
CA GLU A 50 -11.70 -4.69 9.94
C GLU A 50 -12.58 -3.70 9.16
N ILE A 51 -12.94 -2.54 9.75
CA ILE A 51 -13.70 -1.49 9.05
C ILE A 51 -12.94 -1.03 7.82
N MET A 52 -11.65 -0.69 7.96
CA MET A 52 -10.81 -0.29 6.84
C MET A 52 -10.79 -1.34 5.72
N ALA A 53 -10.60 -2.62 6.07
CA ALA A 53 -10.59 -3.70 5.10
C ALA A 53 -11.93 -3.85 4.38
N ARG A 54 -13.05 -3.77 5.11
CA ARG A 54 -14.40 -3.82 4.54
C ARG A 54 -14.68 -2.61 3.65
N VAL A 55 -14.23 -1.42 4.02
CA VAL A 55 -14.38 -0.22 3.19
C VAL A 55 -13.57 -0.35 1.90
N ALA A 56 -12.31 -0.78 1.98
CA ALA A 56 -11.48 -1.01 0.80
C ALA A 56 -12.12 -2.03 -0.15
N GLU A 57 -12.63 -3.13 0.39
CA GLU A 57 -13.36 -4.15 -0.37
C GLU A 57 -14.66 -3.61 -1.01
N ARG A 58 -15.33 -2.63 -0.38
CA ARG A 58 -16.51 -2.00 -1.00
C ARG A 58 -16.15 -1.05 -2.14
N ILE A 59 -14.94 -0.47 -2.11
CA ILE A 59 -14.45 0.41 -3.17
C ILE A 59 -14.01 -0.42 -4.39
N ILE A 60 -13.27 -1.50 -4.17
CA ILE A 60 -12.89 -2.47 -5.21
C ILE A 60 -13.28 -3.89 -4.74
N PRO A 61 -14.54 -4.29 -5.00
CA PRO A 61 -15.03 -5.60 -4.57
C PRO A 61 -14.49 -6.72 -5.45
N LYS A 62 -14.30 -7.89 -4.84
CA LYS A 62 -14.07 -9.11 -5.59
C LYS A 62 -15.24 -9.41 -6.54
N THR A 63 -14.90 -9.64 -7.79
CA THR A 63 -15.82 -10.09 -8.84
C THR A 63 -15.15 -11.24 -9.60
N ASP A 64 -15.07 -11.17 -10.93
CA ASP A 64 -14.22 -12.03 -11.75
C ASP A 64 -12.73 -11.67 -11.61
N THR A 65 -12.44 -10.49 -11.03
CA THR A 65 -11.11 -10.02 -10.64
C THR A 65 -10.96 -10.05 -9.11
N PRO A 66 -9.73 -10.17 -8.58
CA PRO A 66 -9.48 -10.12 -7.13
C PRO A 66 -9.96 -8.79 -6.54
N GLY A 67 -10.48 -8.82 -5.31
CA GLY A 67 -10.88 -7.63 -4.57
C GLY A 67 -9.71 -6.90 -3.90
N ALA A 68 -9.98 -5.77 -3.26
CA ALA A 68 -8.97 -5.02 -2.52
C ALA A 68 -8.30 -5.85 -1.40
N ILE A 69 -9.08 -6.67 -0.69
CA ILE A 69 -8.55 -7.55 0.35
C ILE A 69 -7.64 -8.63 -0.26
N ASP A 70 -8.05 -9.22 -1.38
CA ASP A 70 -7.32 -10.31 -2.04
C ASP A 70 -5.89 -9.89 -2.46
N VAL A 71 -5.70 -8.60 -2.78
CA VAL A 71 -4.39 -8.07 -3.22
C VAL A 71 -3.60 -7.35 -2.12
N GLY A 72 -4.07 -7.42 -0.86
CA GLY A 72 -3.34 -6.90 0.30
C GLY A 72 -3.45 -5.39 0.51
N VAL A 73 -4.45 -4.72 -0.09
CA VAL A 73 -4.68 -3.27 0.10
C VAL A 73 -4.78 -2.87 1.57
N PRO A 74 -5.47 -3.60 2.48
CA PRO A 74 -5.57 -3.17 3.88
C PRO A 74 -4.20 -3.04 4.56
N ALA A 75 -3.29 -3.98 4.32
CA ALA A 75 -1.93 -3.93 4.87
C ALA A 75 -1.11 -2.79 4.26
N PHE A 76 -1.31 -2.50 2.96
CA PHE A 76 -0.70 -1.36 2.30
C PHE A 76 -1.17 -0.03 2.90
N ILE A 77 -2.48 0.16 3.13
CA ILE A 77 -3.03 1.38 3.74
C ILE A 77 -2.42 1.62 5.11
N GLU A 78 -2.36 0.60 5.98
CA GLU A 78 -1.78 0.73 7.32
C GLU A 78 -0.29 1.09 7.27
N LEU A 79 0.48 0.49 6.34
CA LEU A 79 1.87 0.86 6.09
C LEU A 79 2.00 2.32 5.65
N MET A 80 1.17 2.75 4.69
CA MET A 80 1.20 4.12 4.17
C MET A 80 0.84 5.15 5.25
N LEU A 81 -0.18 4.89 6.06
CA LEU A 81 -0.57 5.76 7.17
C LEU A 81 0.57 5.93 8.18
N ARG A 82 1.29 4.84 8.47
CA ARG A 82 2.39 4.83 9.42
C ARG A 82 3.63 5.57 8.93
N GLU A 83 4.08 5.26 7.73
CA GLU A 83 5.38 5.72 7.21
C GLU A 83 5.25 7.01 6.38
N GLY A 84 4.08 7.28 5.80
CA GLY A 84 3.89 8.28 4.75
C GLY A 84 3.05 9.51 5.14
N TYR A 85 2.37 9.51 6.29
CA TYR A 85 1.48 10.60 6.68
C TYR A 85 1.80 11.19 8.05
N THR A 86 1.50 12.48 8.21
CA THR A 86 1.68 13.22 9.46
C THR A 86 0.59 12.86 10.47
N LYS A 87 0.89 13.07 11.77
CA LYS A 87 -0.05 12.78 12.86
C LYS A 87 -1.45 13.42 12.68
N PRO A 88 -1.60 14.68 12.24
CA PRO A 88 -2.92 15.26 11.99
C PRO A 88 -3.74 14.52 10.92
N VAL A 89 -3.08 14.00 9.88
CA VAL A 89 -3.74 13.21 8.83
C VAL A 89 -4.12 11.83 9.35
N GLN A 90 -3.21 11.19 10.11
CA GLN A 90 -3.51 9.93 10.79
C GLN A 90 -4.72 10.06 11.71
N ASP A 91 -4.79 11.12 12.52
CA ASP A 91 -5.90 11.37 13.44
C ASP A 91 -7.21 11.58 12.68
N THR A 92 -7.20 12.33 11.58
CA THR A 92 -8.36 12.49 10.70
C THR A 92 -8.85 11.15 10.15
N PHE A 93 -7.92 10.26 9.79
CA PHE A 93 -8.25 8.92 9.30
C PHE A 93 -8.86 8.05 10.40
N LEU A 94 -8.26 8.05 11.59
CA LEU A 94 -8.76 7.31 12.75
C LEU A 94 -10.13 7.79 13.21
N THR A 95 -10.38 9.11 13.19
CA THR A 95 -11.70 9.68 13.45
C THR A 95 -12.72 9.17 12.44
N GLY A 96 -12.40 9.16 11.15
CA GLY A 96 -13.31 8.65 10.13
C GLY A 96 -13.65 7.16 10.30
N LEU A 97 -12.68 6.33 10.69
CA LEU A 97 -12.94 4.93 11.05
C LEU A 97 -13.81 4.82 12.31
N GLY A 98 -13.57 5.64 13.32
CA GLY A 98 -14.39 5.70 14.54
C GLY A 98 -15.83 6.13 14.27
N ASP A 99 -16.05 7.09 13.37
CA ASP A 99 -17.38 7.53 12.96
C ASP A 99 -18.16 6.41 12.24
N LEU A 100 -17.47 5.58 11.44
CA LEU A 100 -18.08 4.40 10.83
C LEU A 100 -18.39 3.31 11.87
N ALA A 101 -17.49 3.09 12.83
CA ALA A 101 -17.71 2.15 13.93
C ALA A 101 -18.96 2.55 14.74
N GLY A 102 -19.07 3.83 15.11
CA GLY A 102 -20.22 4.38 15.85
C GLY A 102 -21.55 4.31 15.09
N LYS A 103 -21.51 4.22 13.75
CA LYS A 103 -22.68 3.99 12.90
C LYS A 103 -23.00 2.49 12.70
N GLY A 104 -22.28 1.59 13.36
CA GLY A 104 -22.49 0.15 13.25
C GLY A 104 -22.11 -0.42 11.89
N PHE A 105 -21.07 0.11 11.24
CA PHE A 105 -20.72 -0.28 9.87
C PHE A 105 -20.47 -1.79 9.70
N LEU A 106 -19.81 -2.44 10.66
CA LEU A 106 -19.53 -3.88 10.61
C LEU A 106 -20.78 -4.75 10.77
N THR A 107 -21.79 -4.29 11.49
CA THR A 107 -23.04 -5.04 11.72
C THR A 107 -24.11 -4.75 10.66
N ALA A 108 -23.91 -3.71 9.84
CA ALA A 108 -24.80 -3.34 8.75
C ALA A 108 -24.73 -4.34 7.58
N SER A 109 -25.86 -4.49 6.86
CA SER A 109 -25.90 -5.27 5.62
C SER A 109 -25.03 -4.65 4.52
N ALA A 110 -24.72 -5.40 3.45
CA ALA A 110 -23.93 -4.90 2.32
C ALA A 110 -24.52 -3.62 1.68
N ASP A 111 -25.85 -3.57 1.53
CA ASP A 111 -26.55 -2.42 0.97
C ASP A 111 -26.54 -1.22 1.91
N GLN A 112 -26.67 -1.48 3.21
CA GLN A 112 -26.58 -0.44 4.25
C GLN A 112 -25.16 0.13 4.33
N GLN A 113 -24.12 -0.71 4.27
CA GLN A 113 -22.73 -0.29 4.18
C GLN A 113 -22.52 0.63 2.97
N THR A 114 -22.98 0.21 1.80
CA THR A 114 -22.87 1.03 0.57
C THR A 114 -23.59 2.36 0.70
N THR A 115 -24.78 2.36 1.32
CA THR A 115 -25.56 3.59 1.56
C THR A 115 -24.83 4.53 2.53
N LEU A 116 -24.27 4.01 3.62
CA LEU A 116 -23.47 4.78 4.57
C LEU A 116 -22.25 5.41 3.90
N LEU A 117 -21.53 4.65 3.06
CA LEU A 117 -20.37 5.18 2.34
C LEU A 117 -20.74 6.27 1.33
N LYS A 118 -21.87 6.12 0.61
CA LYS A 118 -22.40 7.18 -0.26
C LYS A 118 -22.77 8.45 0.51
N GLN A 119 -23.29 8.32 1.74
CA GLN A 119 -23.56 9.48 2.60
C GLN A 119 -22.26 10.17 3.04
N VAL A 120 -21.24 9.39 3.43
CA VAL A 120 -19.90 9.90 3.75
C VAL A 120 -19.29 10.64 2.56
N GLU A 121 -19.46 10.10 1.35
CA GLU A 121 -19.03 10.74 0.11
C GLU A 121 -19.72 12.09 -0.12
N ALA A 122 -21.06 12.13 -0.03
CA ALA A 122 -21.82 13.35 -0.20
C ALA A 122 -21.43 14.42 0.83
N GLN A 123 -21.23 14.03 2.09
CA GLN A 123 -20.77 14.92 3.16
C GLN A 123 -19.35 15.44 2.91
N THR A 124 -18.47 14.61 2.36
CA THR A 124 -17.11 15.00 2.00
C THR A 124 -17.10 16.05 0.90
N LEU A 125 -17.92 15.87 -0.14
CA LEU A 125 -18.06 16.82 -1.24
C LEU A 125 -18.67 18.15 -0.77
N ALA A 126 -19.70 18.10 0.08
CA ALA A 126 -20.35 19.30 0.60
C ALA A 126 -19.43 20.12 1.52
N ASN A 127 -18.53 19.45 2.26
CA ASN A 127 -17.62 20.09 3.20
C ASN A 127 -16.19 20.27 2.65
N ALA A 128 -16.00 20.12 1.34
CA ALA A 128 -14.70 20.22 0.72
C ALA A 128 -14.10 21.63 0.94
N LYS A 129 -13.03 21.70 1.73
CA LYS A 129 -12.24 22.92 1.93
C LYS A 129 -10.90 22.79 1.22
N ALA A 130 -10.46 23.88 0.59
CA ALA A 130 -9.14 23.92 -0.05
C ALA A 130 -8.05 23.62 0.98
N GLY A 131 -7.22 22.61 0.72
CA GLY A 131 -6.12 22.20 1.58
C GLY A 131 -6.46 21.24 2.73
N SER A 132 -7.73 20.82 2.90
CA SER A 132 -8.08 19.78 3.87
C SER A 132 -8.18 18.40 3.21
N VAL A 133 -7.47 17.41 3.75
CA VAL A 133 -7.60 16.01 3.34
C VAL A 133 -8.72 15.36 4.16
N SER A 134 -9.74 14.83 3.50
CA SER A 134 -10.80 14.06 4.18
C SER A 134 -10.43 12.58 4.30
N PHE A 135 -10.94 11.92 5.33
CA PHE A 135 -10.85 10.46 5.49
C PHE A 135 -11.31 9.72 4.23
N TRP A 136 -12.46 10.11 3.64
CA TRP A 136 -13.03 9.43 2.49
C TRP A 136 -12.19 9.57 1.21
N GLN A 137 -11.61 10.75 0.96
CA GLN A 137 -10.69 10.93 -0.16
C GLN A 137 -9.44 10.07 0.05
N LEU A 138 -8.87 10.10 1.25
CA LEU A 138 -7.64 9.40 1.58
C LEU A 138 -7.79 7.88 1.47
N ILE A 139 -8.84 7.28 2.04
CA ILE A 139 -9.05 5.83 1.95
C ILE A 139 -9.33 5.36 0.51
N LYS A 140 -10.06 6.16 -0.29
CA LYS A 140 -10.27 5.86 -1.70
C LYS A 140 -8.98 5.92 -2.50
N GLU A 141 -8.21 6.99 -2.33
CA GLU A 141 -6.94 7.18 -3.03
C GLU A 141 -5.97 6.04 -2.70
N LEU A 142 -5.78 5.73 -1.42
CA LEU A 142 -4.90 4.64 -1.00
C LEU A 142 -5.41 3.26 -1.46
N THR A 143 -6.73 3.06 -1.54
CA THR A 143 -7.30 1.80 -2.06
C THR A 143 -6.99 1.63 -3.54
N VAL A 144 -7.25 2.66 -4.35
CA VAL A 144 -6.97 2.66 -5.79
C VAL A 144 -5.47 2.50 -6.03
N TRP A 145 -4.64 3.25 -5.29
CA TRP A 145 -3.20 3.20 -5.43
C TRP A 145 -2.63 1.82 -5.03
N GLY A 146 -3.02 1.30 -3.88
CA GLY A 146 -2.59 -0.02 -3.41
C GLY A 146 -2.99 -1.15 -4.37
N TYR A 147 -4.21 -1.07 -4.92
CA TYR A 147 -4.69 -2.07 -5.87
C TYR A 147 -3.91 -2.05 -7.18
N PHE A 148 -3.75 -0.87 -7.80
CA PHE A 148 -3.07 -0.72 -9.09
C PHE A 148 -1.54 -0.66 -8.99
N THR A 149 -0.96 -0.81 -7.79
CA THR A 149 0.47 -1.11 -7.62
C THR A 149 0.74 -2.55 -7.21
N SER A 150 -0.32 -3.34 -6.98
CA SER A 150 -0.21 -4.78 -6.78
C SER A 150 -0.12 -5.52 -8.12
N GLU A 151 0.70 -6.58 -8.15
CA GLU A 151 0.85 -7.43 -9.34
C GLU A 151 -0.50 -8.04 -9.77
N ALA A 152 -1.26 -8.56 -8.81
CA ALA A 152 -2.55 -9.20 -9.07
C ALA A 152 -3.62 -8.20 -9.54
N GLY A 153 -3.67 -6.99 -8.97
CA GLY A 153 -4.62 -5.95 -9.37
C GLY A 153 -4.35 -5.44 -10.79
N ILE A 154 -3.08 -5.25 -11.13
CA ILE A 154 -2.67 -4.85 -12.49
C ILE A 154 -2.99 -5.95 -13.52
N LYS A 155 -2.53 -7.18 -13.30
CA LYS A 155 -2.69 -8.28 -14.28
C LYS A 155 -4.15 -8.64 -14.52
N SER A 156 -5.00 -8.44 -13.51
CA SER A 156 -6.43 -8.68 -13.64
C SER A 156 -7.16 -7.54 -14.36
N SER A 157 -6.73 -6.29 -14.21
CA SER A 157 -7.42 -5.11 -14.76
C SER A 157 -6.96 -4.73 -16.18
N PHE A 158 -5.70 -5.02 -16.53
CA PHE A 158 -5.09 -4.58 -17.78
C PHE A 158 -4.46 -5.72 -18.57
N ASP A 159 -4.42 -5.56 -19.88
CA ASP A 159 -3.55 -6.36 -20.76
C ASP A 159 -2.14 -5.76 -20.67
N TYR A 160 -1.26 -6.46 -19.95
CA TYR A 160 0.10 -6.00 -19.71
C TYR A 160 0.97 -6.20 -20.95
N GLN A 161 1.51 -5.10 -21.48
CA GLN A 161 2.43 -5.10 -22.62
C GLN A 161 3.81 -4.58 -22.19
N PRO A 162 4.79 -5.48 -21.94
CA PRO A 162 6.10 -5.11 -21.40
C PRO A 162 6.94 -4.29 -22.38
N ILE A 163 6.76 -4.51 -23.68
CA ILE A 163 7.48 -3.79 -24.74
C ILE A 163 6.43 -3.11 -25.62
N PRO A 164 6.03 -1.87 -25.30
CA PRO A 164 5.23 -1.08 -26.22
C PRO A 164 6.05 -0.87 -27.49
N GLY A 165 5.58 -1.44 -28.60
CA GLY A 165 6.11 -1.12 -29.92
C GLY A 165 5.71 0.30 -30.34
N LYS A 166 5.50 0.50 -31.63
CA LYS A 166 4.91 1.74 -32.12
C LYS A 166 3.49 1.90 -31.57
N PHE A 167 3.13 3.10 -31.11
CA PHE A 167 1.75 3.42 -30.74
C PHE A 167 0.84 3.31 -31.97
N GLU A 168 -0.19 2.47 -31.86
CA GLU A 168 -1.25 2.32 -32.85
C GLU A 168 -2.59 2.61 -32.17
N ALA A 169 -3.30 3.61 -32.67
CA ALA A 169 -4.64 3.89 -32.19
C ALA A 169 -5.59 2.79 -32.67
N ILE A 170 -5.91 1.84 -31.80
CA ILE A 170 -6.90 0.80 -32.07
C ILE A 170 -8.26 1.16 -31.48
N LYS A 171 -9.33 0.72 -32.14
CA LYS A 171 -10.67 0.75 -31.56
C LYS A 171 -10.80 -0.42 -30.57
N ILE A 172 -11.00 -0.12 -29.28
CA ILE A 172 -11.17 -1.15 -28.25
C ILE A 172 -12.43 -1.99 -28.58
N ARG A 173 -12.27 -3.33 -28.55
CA ARG A 173 -13.39 -4.26 -28.75
C ARG A 173 -14.26 -4.34 -27.49
N PRO A 174 -15.57 -4.66 -27.62
CA PRO A 174 -16.41 -4.87 -26.44
C PRO A 174 -15.81 -5.93 -25.51
N GLY A 175 -15.59 -5.58 -24.24
CA GLY A 175 -15.01 -6.47 -23.22
C GLY A 175 -13.48 -6.63 -23.25
N GLN A 176 -12.77 -5.94 -24.14
CA GLN A 176 -11.30 -5.93 -24.14
C GLN A 176 -10.78 -5.06 -22.98
N LYS A 177 -9.77 -5.56 -22.27
CA LYS A 177 -9.08 -4.79 -21.22
C LYS A 177 -8.27 -3.66 -21.84
N ASP A 178 -8.06 -2.61 -21.06
CA ASP A 178 -7.14 -1.55 -21.48
C ASP A 178 -5.69 -2.03 -21.35
N PHE A 179 -4.77 -1.35 -22.04
CA PHE A 179 -3.36 -1.73 -22.05
C PHE A 179 -2.60 -1.02 -20.94
N MET A 180 -1.75 -1.76 -20.24
CA MET A 180 -0.73 -1.16 -19.37
C MET A 180 0.65 -1.37 -19.98
N TYR A 181 1.34 -0.26 -20.25
CA TYR A 181 2.69 -0.24 -20.78
C TYR A 181 3.70 -0.02 -19.65
N GLY A 182 4.77 -0.81 -19.60
CA GLY A 182 5.85 -0.59 -18.64
C GLY A 182 6.82 -1.75 -18.54
N ASN A 183 8.04 -1.48 -18.10
CA ASN A 183 9.02 -2.53 -17.79
C ASN A 183 8.56 -3.35 -16.58
N GLN A 184 8.97 -4.62 -16.51
CA GLN A 184 8.54 -5.56 -15.46
C GLN A 184 8.78 -5.00 -14.05
N VAL A 185 7.83 -5.28 -13.16
CA VAL A 185 7.94 -5.10 -11.70
C VAL A 185 9.04 -6.01 -11.16
#